data_AF-X1G4Z9-F1
#
_entry.id   AF-X1G4Z9-F1
#
_cell.length_a   1.000
_cell.length_b   1.000
_cell.length_c   1.000
_cell.angle_alpha   90.00
_cell.angle_beta   90.00
_cell.angle_gamma   90.00
#
_symmetry.space_group_name_H-M   'P 1'
#
loop_
_entity.id
_entity.type
_entity.pdbx_description
1 polymer ?
#
loop_
_entity_poly.entity_id
_entity_poly.type
_entity_poly.pdbx_seq_one_letter_code
_entity_poly.pdbx_strand_id
1 'polypeptide(L)' 'MVMESITTFLKVKLRLKVNLQKSAVDISDKKKFLGFNLYHYHEGIRIRIAPQAIKRFKIKIREITSRSNG' A
#
# COMPACT_ATOMS: atom_id res chain seq x y z
N MET A 1 20.54 0.11 11.67
CA MET A 1 19.39 0.81 11.04
C MET A 1 18.07 0.34 11.68
N VAL A 2 17.01 1.16 11.71
CA VAL A 2 15.71 0.78 12.33
C VAL A 2 15.10 -0.49 11.73
N MET A 3 15.20 -0.66 10.40
CA MET A 3 14.70 -1.83 9.69
C MET A 3 15.34 -3.15 10.15
N GLU A 4 16.64 -3.14 10.45
CA GLU A 4 17.37 -4.34 10.90
C GLU A 4 16.94 -4.76 12.29
N SER A 5 16.76 -3.80 13.22
CA SER A 5 16.29 -4.08 14.57
C SER A 5 14.88 -4.70 14.56
N ILE A 6 13.97 -4.13 13.77
CA ILE A 6 12.61 -4.65 13.62
C ILE A 6 12.62 -6.04 12.96
N THR A 7 13.45 -6.23 11.93
CA THR A 7 13.58 -7.53 11.24
C THR A 7 14.10 -8.63 12.18
N THR A 8 15.09 -8.31 13.01
CA THR A 8 15.64 -9.24 14.01
C THR A 8 14.60 -9.60 15.06
N PHE A 9 13.84 -8.64 15.57
CA PHE A 9 12.75 -8.90 16.52
C PHE A 9 11.69 -9.83 15.91
N LEU A 10 11.21 -9.53 14.70
CA LEU A 10 10.18 -10.33 14.01
C LEU A 10 10.65 -11.77 13.74
N LYS A 11 11.93 -11.97 13.39
CA LYS A 11 12.49 -13.31 13.14
C LYS A 11 12.78 -14.08 14.43
N VAL A 12 13.41 -13.46 15.42
CA VAL A 12 13.93 -14.15 16.61
C VAL A 12 12.82 -14.37 17.63
N LYS A 13 11.98 -13.36 17.90
CA LYS A 13 10.95 -13.43 18.93
C LYS A 13 9.64 -14.01 18.41
N LEU A 14 9.21 -13.59 17.22
CA LEU A 14 7.91 -14.00 16.65
C LEU A 14 8.03 -15.13 15.62
N ARG A 15 9.24 -15.51 15.21
CA ARG A 15 9.50 -16.56 14.19
C ARG A 15 8.80 -16.31 12.84
N LEU A 16 8.61 -15.03 12.48
CA LEU A 16 7.98 -14.62 11.22
C LEU A 16 9.02 -14.38 10.12
N LYS A 17 8.67 -14.73 8.87
CA LYS A 17 9.49 -14.46 7.69
C LYS A 17 9.16 -13.08 7.11
N VAL A 18 10.13 -12.16 7.16
CA VAL A 18 10.01 -10.82 6.57
C VAL A 18 10.19 -10.88 5.04
N ASN A 19 9.27 -10.24 4.30
CA ASN A 19 9.39 -10.08 2.85
C ASN A 19 10.14 -8.77 2.55
N LEU A 20 11.43 -8.88 2.23
CA LEU A 20 12.30 -7.74 1.94
C LEU A 20 11.97 -7.03 0.62
N GLN A 21 11.36 -7.73 -0.35
CA GLN A 21 10.94 -7.10 -1.61
C GLN A 21 9.79 -6.12 -1.42
N LYS A 22 8.89 -6.38 -0.45
CA LYS A 22 7.77 -5.49 -0.11
C LYS A 22 8.16 -4.48 0.98
N SER A 23 8.99 -4.91 1.92
CA SER A 23 9.44 -4.11 3.08
C SER A 23 10.68 -3.34 2.69
N ALA A 24 10.51 -2.15 2.11
CA ALA A 24 11.62 -1.24 1.83
C ALA A 24 11.30 0.14 2.39
N VAL A 25 12.31 0.79 2.97
CA VAL A 25 12.28 2.20 3.32
C VAL A 25 12.37 2.98 2.02
N ASP A 26 11.31 3.71 1.68
CA ASP A 26 11.22 4.52 0.47
C ASP A 26 10.37 5.75 0.79
N ILE A 27 10.42 6.75 -0.07
CA ILE A 27 9.70 8.02 0.11
C ILE A 27 8.19 7.72 0.13
N SER A 28 7.50 8.30 1.11
CA SER A 28 6.05 8.16 1.36
C SER A 28 5.19 8.36 0.10
N ASP A 29 5.66 9.23 -0.79
CA ASP A 29 4.97 9.66 -2.01
C ASP A 29 4.99 8.61 -3.12
N LYS A 30 5.93 7.68 -3.07
CA LYS A 30 6.08 6.58 -4.05
C LYS A 30 5.41 5.29 -3.58
N LYS A 31 5.10 5.15 -2.29
CA LYS A 31 4.54 3.91 -1.74
C LYS A 31 3.09 4.04 -1.33
N LYS A 32 2.31 3.04 -1.76
CA LYS A 32 0.93 2.84 -1.31
C LYS A 32 0.91 2.19 0.07
N PHE A 33 0.11 2.73 0.97
CA PHE A 33 -0.23 2.14 2.26
C PHE A 33 -1.74 2.00 2.37
N LEU A 34 -2.22 0.77 2.57
CA LEU A 34 -3.66 0.43 2.71
C LEU A 34 -4.59 0.98 1.60
N GLY A 35 -4.07 1.23 0.40
CA GLY A 35 -4.84 1.79 -0.72
C GLY A 35 -4.75 3.31 -0.88
N PHE A 36 -3.90 3.97 -0.09
CA PHE A 36 -3.62 5.39 -0.15
C PHE A 36 -2.14 5.66 -0.41
N ASN A 37 -1.84 6.83 -0.95
CA ASN A 37 -0.49 7.40 -1.02
C ASN A 37 -0.49 8.68 -0.18
N LEU A 38 0.58 8.91 0.56
CA LEU A 38 0.83 10.18 1.24
C LEU A 38 1.59 11.07 0.28
N TYR A 39 1.37 12.38 0.27
CA TYR A 39 2.19 13.29 -0.53
C TYR A 39 2.44 14.60 0.19
N HIS A 40 3.62 15.17 -0.03
CA HIS A 40 3.95 16.49 0.49
C HIS A 40 3.21 17.58 -0.29
N TYR A 41 2.49 18.45 0.42
CA TYR A 41 1.85 19.65 -0.10
C TYR A 41 2.29 20.87 0.73
N HIS A 42 2.08 22.08 0.20
CA HIS A 42 2.55 23.33 0.80
C HIS A 42 2.23 23.51 2.30
N GLU A 43 1.11 22.94 2.76
CA GLU A 43 0.63 23.05 4.14
C GLU A 43 0.83 21.77 4.97
N GLY A 44 1.50 20.75 4.43
CA GLY A 44 1.77 19.49 5.13
C GLY A 44 1.51 18.23 4.29
N ILE A 45 1.42 17.09 4.97
CA ILE A 45 1.20 15.80 4.34
C ILE A 45 -0.29 15.63 4.03
N ARG A 46 -0.62 15.36 2.77
CA ARG A 46 -1.99 15.04 2.33
C ARG A 46 -2.11 13.58 1.90
N ILE A 47 -3.34 13.09 1.89
CA ILE A 47 -3.68 11.70 1.52
C ILE A 47 -4.32 11.69 0.12
N ARG A 48 -3.85 10.83 -0.78
CA ARG A 48 -4.46 10.56 -2.09
C ARG A 48 -4.82 9.08 -2.20
N ILE A 49 -5.88 8.75 -2.92
CA ILE A 49 -6.23 7.36 -3.23
C ILE A 49 -5.19 6.79 -4.21
N ALA A 50 -4.63 5.62 -3.89
CA ALA A 50 -3.66 4.97 -4.76
C ALA A 50 -4.31 4.58 -6.10
N PRO A 51 -3.63 4.76 -7.25
CA PRO A 51 -4.18 4.43 -8.57
C PRO A 51 -4.70 2.99 -8.68
N GLN A 52 -4.06 2.04 -7.98
CA GLN A 52 -4.48 0.65 -7.97
C GLN A 52 -5.84 0.45 -7.26
N ALA A 53 -6.11 1.20 -6.18
CA ALA A 53 -7.40 1.14 -5.50
C ALA A 53 -8.52 1.67 -6.41
N ILE A 54 -8.27 2.77 -7.11
CA ILE A 54 -9.19 3.31 -8.13
C ILE A 54 -9.45 2.29 -9.24
N LYS A 55 -8.39 1.62 -9.74
CA LYS A 55 -8.53 0.58 -10.78
C LYS A 55 -9.42 -0.57 -10.29
N ARG A 56 -9.19 -1.10 -9.08
CA ARG A 56 -10.03 -2.16 -8.48
C ARG A 56 -11.49 -1.72 -8.34
N PHE A 57 -11.71 -0.49 -7.88
CA PHE A 57 -13.05 0.08 -7.75
C PHE A 57 -13.77 0.15 -9.11
N LYS A 58 -13.09 0.65 -10.15
CA LYS A 58 -13.65 0.70 -11.51
C LYS A 58 -13.96 -0.68 -12.09
N ILE A 59 -13.09 -1.67 -11.84
CA ILE A 59 -13.34 -3.07 -12.25
C ILE A 59 -14.58 -3.61 -11.55
N LYS A 60 -14.69 -3.42 -10.22
CA LYS A 60 -15.84 -3.87 -9.43
C LYS A 60 -17.15 -3.25 -9.92
N ILE A 61 -17.16 -1.93 -10.20
CA ILE A 61 -18.32 -1.27 -10.80
C ILE A 61 -18.65 -1.93 -12.13
N ARG A 62 -17.65 -2.11 -13.01
CA ARG A 62 -17.87 -2.72 -14.32
C ARG A 62 -18.42 -4.14 -14.23
N GLU A 63 -18.03 -4.95 -13.25
CA GLU A 63 -18.60 -6.29 -13.01
C GLU A 63 -20.05 -6.22 -12.53
N ILE A 64 -20.36 -5.31 -11.61
CA ILE A 64 -21.72 -5.14 -11.07
C ILE A 64 -22.67 -4.56 -12.14
N THR A 65 -22.17 -3.62 -12.93
CA THR A 65 -22.96 -2.90 -13.94
C THR A 65 -22.77 -3.47 -15.34
N SER A 66 -21.92 -4.50 -15.53
CA SER A 66 -21.84 -5.19 -16.82
C SER A 66 -23.17 -5.88 -16.98
N ARG A 67 -23.99 -5.28 -17.84
CA ARG A 67 -25.19 -5.89 -18.37
C ARG A 67 -24.78 -7.21 -19.02
N SER A 68 -24.80 -8.31 -18.26
CA SER A 68 -25.35 -9.56 -18.74
C SER A 68 -26.87 -9.41 -18.71
N ASN A 69 -27.38 -8.46 -19.50
CA ASN A 69 -28.73 -8.58 -20.02
C ASN A 69 -28.63 -9.67 -21.09
N GLY A 70 -29.55 -10.64 -21.08
CA GLY A 70 -29.57 -11.78 -21.98
C GLY A 70 -29.49 -11.46 -23.47
#